data_AF-A0A1M7SWP7-F1
#
_entry.id   AF-A0A1M7SWP7-F1
#
_cell.length_a   1.000
_cell.length_b   1.000
_cell.length_c   1.000
_cell.angle_alpha   90.00
_cell.angle_beta   90.00
_cell.angle_gamma   90.00
#
_symmetry.space_group_name_H-M   'P 1'
#
loop_
_entity.id
_entity.type
_entity.pdbx_description
1 polymer ?
#
loop_
_entity_poly.entity_id
_entity_poly.type
_entity_poly.pdbx_seq_one_letter_code
_entity_poly.pdbx_strand_id
1 'polypeptide(L)'
;MSGPVQAALAGDPVLAAHYADFRAKAEGALDPALAALVRQAVAQVHGMEAAPIDDSALDEGTCACLAYARRMPFEHTAISDAEAAALVTHLGEPGFVAFSVVTALADAECRAALVDLPGLAGA
;
A
#
# COMPACT_ATOMS: atom_id res chain seq x y z
N MET A 1 8.14 13.81 -6.53
CA MET A 1 7.70 13.32 -7.85
C MET A 1 6.27 12.83 -7.69
N SER A 2 5.37 13.16 -8.63
CA SER A 2 3.98 12.68 -8.60
C SER A 2 3.95 11.16 -8.85
N GLY A 3 3.23 10.41 -8.03
CA GLY A 3 3.01 8.97 -8.27
C GLY A 3 2.15 8.69 -9.51
N PRO A 4 2.09 7.43 -9.99
CA PRO A 4 1.38 7.06 -11.22
C PRO A 4 -0.11 7.40 -11.17
N VAL A 5 -0.77 7.21 -10.01
CA VAL A 5 -2.17 7.62 -9.83
C VAL A 5 -2.33 9.14 -9.92
N GLN A 6 -1.45 9.92 -9.29
CA GLN A 6 -1.51 11.39 -9.38
C GLN A 6 -1.30 11.87 -10.82
N ALA A 7 -0.43 11.22 -11.60
CA ALA A 7 -0.24 11.51 -13.01
C ALA A 7 -1.50 11.18 -13.84
N ALA A 8 -2.17 10.07 -13.55
CA ALA A 8 -3.44 9.70 -14.18
C ALA A 8 -4.55 10.73 -13.92
N LEU A 9 -4.51 11.39 -12.75
CA LEU A 9 -5.46 12.42 -12.36
C LEU A 9 -5.10 13.83 -12.86
N ALA A 10 -4.03 14.01 -13.64
CA ALA A 10 -3.54 15.33 -14.04
C ALA A 10 -4.53 16.17 -14.86
N GLY A 11 -5.55 15.55 -15.47
CA GLY A 11 -6.66 16.24 -16.15
C GLY A 11 -7.61 16.98 -15.20
N ASP A 12 -7.59 16.66 -13.90
CA ASP A 12 -8.33 17.36 -12.85
C ASP A 12 -7.36 17.74 -11.70
N PRO A 13 -6.82 18.98 -11.70
CA PRO A 13 -5.80 19.38 -10.74
C PRO A 13 -6.30 19.42 -9.30
N VAL A 14 -7.61 19.60 -9.07
CA VAL A 14 -8.19 19.60 -7.72
C VAL A 14 -8.19 18.17 -7.18
N LEU A 15 -8.65 17.22 -8.00
CA LEU A 15 -8.65 15.80 -7.63
C LEU A 15 -7.22 15.27 -7.43
N ALA A 16 -6.27 15.65 -8.29
CA ALA A 16 -4.86 15.29 -8.14
C ALA A 16 -4.26 15.83 -6.82
N ALA A 17 -4.63 17.05 -6.41
CA ALA A 17 -4.20 17.63 -5.14
C ALA A 17 -4.81 16.92 -3.93
N HIS A 18 -6.12 16.61 -3.97
CA HIS A 18 -6.78 15.83 -2.91
C HIS A 18 -6.17 14.44 -2.75
N TYR A 19 -5.86 13.76 -3.86
CA TYR A 19 -5.21 12.46 -3.81
C TYR A 19 -3.83 12.55 -3.14
N ALA A 20 -3.00 13.52 -3.55
CA ALA A 20 -1.66 13.69 -2.98
C ALA A 20 -1.72 14.00 -1.46
N ASP A 21 -2.64 14.86 -1.04
CA ASP A 21 -2.85 15.20 0.37
C ASP A 21 -3.37 13.98 1.18
N PHE A 22 -4.36 13.26 0.66
CA PHE A 22 -4.89 12.06 1.31
C PHE A 22 -3.80 10.99 1.48
N ARG A 23 -3.04 10.72 0.41
CA ARG A 23 -1.92 9.76 0.46
C ARG A 23 -0.88 10.17 1.51
N ALA A 24 -0.45 11.43 1.52
CA ALA A 24 0.54 11.91 2.47
C ALA A 24 0.05 11.81 3.91
N LYS A 25 -1.23 12.12 4.18
CA LYS A 25 -1.83 11.99 5.50
C LYS A 25 -1.98 10.52 5.94
N ALA A 26 -2.33 9.63 5.02
CA ALA A 26 -2.41 8.20 5.32
C ALA A 26 -1.03 7.61 5.64
N GLU A 27 -0.01 7.92 4.84
CA GLU A 27 1.38 7.50 5.11
C GLU A 27 1.90 8.10 6.44
N GLY A 28 1.62 9.39 6.70
CA GLY A 28 2.04 10.06 7.93
C GLY A 28 1.34 9.59 9.21
N ALA A 29 0.26 8.81 9.09
CA ALA A 29 -0.42 8.19 10.23
C ALA A 29 0.19 6.83 10.62
N LEU A 30 1.16 6.31 9.86
CA LEU A 30 1.88 5.08 10.12
C LEU A 30 3.35 5.38 10.45
N ASP A 31 4.02 4.44 11.12
CA ASP A 31 5.48 4.50 11.22
C ASP A 31 6.11 4.55 9.81
N PRO A 32 7.02 5.49 9.51
CA PRO A 32 7.58 5.65 8.18
C PRO A 32 8.34 4.43 7.67
N ALA A 33 9.00 3.67 8.54
CA ALA A 33 9.72 2.47 8.16
C ALA A 33 8.73 1.35 7.78
N LEU A 34 7.66 1.18 8.57
CA LEU A 34 6.58 0.26 8.24
C LEU A 34 5.89 0.64 6.91
N ALA A 35 5.59 1.92 6.69
CA ALA A 35 4.99 2.38 5.44
C ALA A 35 5.87 2.05 4.21
N ALA A 36 7.19 2.22 4.32
CA ALA A 36 8.14 1.85 3.27
C ALA A 36 8.14 0.34 3.01
N LEU A 37 8.18 -0.47 4.07
CA LEU A 37 8.15 -1.94 4.00
C LEU A 37 6.86 -2.44 3.35
N VAL A 38 5.69 -1.87 3.70
CA VAL A 38 4.41 -2.22 3.09
C VAL A 38 4.41 -1.94 1.59
N ARG A 39 4.88 -0.76 1.16
CA ARG A 39 4.95 -0.43 -0.28
C ARG A 39 5.87 -1.37 -1.02
N GLN A 40 7.01 -1.73 -0.43
CA GLN A 40 7.96 -2.70 -0.99
C GLN A 40 7.34 -4.10 -1.09
N ALA A 41 6.65 -4.57 -0.06
CA ALA A 41 5.99 -5.87 -0.04
C ALA A 41 4.89 -5.98 -1.10
N VAL A 42 4.07 -4.92 -1.26
CA VAL A 42 3.04 -4.89 -2.30
C VAL A 42 3.66 -4.81 -3.70
N ALA A 43 4.72 -4.03 -3.90
CA ALA A 43 5.43 -3.99 -5.18
C ALA A 43 6.01 -5.36 -5.59
N GLN A 44 6.56 -6.12 -4.64
CA GLN A 44 7.03 -7.50 -4.87
C GLN A 44 5.90 -8.43 -5.33
N VAL A 45 4.69 -8.31 -4.75
CA VAL A 45 3.51 -9.09 -5.14
C VAL A 45 3.08 -8.79 -6.58
N HIS A 46 3.26 -7.55 -7.03
CA HIS A 46 3.03 -7.12 -8.41
C HIS A 46 4.18 -7.45 -9.37
N GLY A 47 5.26 -8.10 -8.90
CA GLY A 47 6.41 -8.44 -9.72
C GLY A 47 7.23 -7.22 -10.17
N MET A 48 7.08 -6.07 -9.50
CA MET A 48 7.88 -4.89 -9.77
C MET A 48 9.29 -5.07 -9.17
N GLU A 49 10.29 -4.45 -9.79
CA GLU A 49 11.64 -4.45 -9.24
C GLU A 49 11.66 -3.71 -7.89
N ALA A 50 11.84 -4.48 -6.82
CA ALA A 50 11.92 -4.01 -5.46
C ALA A 50 13.04 -4.78 -4.75
N ALA A 51 13.77 -4.11 -3.86
CA ALA A 51 14.76 -4.80 -3.03
C ALA A 51 14.10 -5.97 -2.26
N PRO A 52 14.83 -7.04 -1.92
CA PRO A 52 14.31 -8.04 -0.99
C PRO A 52 14.07 -7.41 0.38
N ILE A 53 13.03 -7.86 1.09
CA ILE A 53 12.83 -7.51 2.50
C ILE A 53 13.57 -8.56 3.33
N ASP A 54 14.44 -8.12 4.22
CA ASP A 54 15.08 -8.99 5.20
C ASP A 54 14.19 -9.12 6.44
N ASP A 55 13.41 -10.19 6.47
CA ASP A 55 12.47 -10.45 7.56
C ASP A 55 13.21 -10.86 8.87
N SER A 56 14.53 -11.13 8.84
CA SER A 56 15.27 -11.67 10.01
C SER A 56 15.49 -10.67 11.15
N ALA A 57 15.42 -9.37 10.86
CA ALA A 57 15.61 -8.30 11.83
C ALA A 57 14.28 -7.67 12.31
N LEU A 58 13.14 -8.14 11.79
CA LEU A 58 11.83 -7.57 12.07
C LEU A 58 11.18 -8.26 13.28
N ASP A 59 10.42 -7.49 14.06
CA ASP A 59 9.58 -8.05 15.11
C ASP A 59 8.38 -8.83 14.53
N GLU A 60 7.76 -9.67 15.35
CA GLU A 60 6.65 -10.53 14.95
C GLU A 60 5.44 -9.74 14.45
N GLY A 61 5.16 -8.58 15.03
CA GLY A 61 4.04 -7.73 14.62
C GLY A 61 4.28 -7.08 13.25
N THR A 62 5.51 -6.63 13.00
CA THR A 62 5.93 -6.13 11.67
C THR A 62 5.86 -7.25 10.63
N CYS A 63 6.33 -8.47 10.96
CA CYS A 63 6.22 -9.64 10.10
C CYS A 63 4.74 -9.97 9.77
N ALA A 64 3.85 -9.90 10.75
CA ALA A 64 2.41 -10.11 10.54
C ALA A 64 1.81 -9.03 9.63
N CYS A 65 2.21 -7.76 9.80
CA CYS A 65 1.80 -6.68 8.90
C CYS A 65 2.25 -6.95 7.46
N LEU A 66 3.48 -7.42 7.24
CA LEU A 66 3.97 -7.74 5.90
C LEU A 66 3.26 -8.94 5.28
N ALA A 67 2.98 -9.99 6.06
CA ALA A 67 2.20 -11.12 5.60
C ALA A 67 0.79 -10.70 5.17
N TYR A 68 0.14 -9.85 5.96
CA TYR A 68 -1.16 -9.27 5.62
C TYR A 68 -1.07 -8.42 4.34
N ALA A 69 -0.09 -7.52 4.25
CA ALA A 69 0.08 -6.61 3.12
C ALA A 69 0.31 -7.37 1.80
N ARG A 70 1.06 -8.48 1.84
CA ARG A 70 1.31 -9.33 0.66
C ARG A 70 0.03 -9.99 0.13
N ARG A 71 -0.95 -10.26 0.99
CA ARG A 71 -2.22 -10.90 0.62
C ARG A 71 -3.28 -9.92 0.14
N MET A 72 -3.23 -8.66 0.59
CA MET A 72 -4.24 -7.65 0.27
C MET A 72 -4.54 -7.50 -1.26
N PRO A 73 -3.56 -7.49 -2.18
CA PRO A 73 -3.83 -7.29 -3.62
C PRO A 73 -4.72 -8.35 -4.28
N PHE A 74 -4.60 -9.62 -3.88
CA PHE A 74 -5.22 -10.75 -4.60
C PHE A 74 -6.00 -11.72 -3.71
N GLU A 75 -5.86 -11.63 -2.39
CA GLU A 75 -6.43 -12.55 -1.41
C GLU A 75 -7.17 -11.82 -0.27
N HIS A 76 -7.54 -10.54 -0.44
CA HIS A 76 -8.18 -9.75 0.63
C HIS A 76 -9.45 -10.39 1.22
N THR A 77 -10.19 -11.17 0.43
CA THR A 77 -11.39 -11.89 0.90
C THR A 77 -11.08 -13.11 1.78
N ALA A 78 -9.84 -13.59 1.77
CA ALA A 78 -9.36 -14.70 2.57
C ALA A 78 -8.65 -14.25 3.85
N ILE A 79 -8.59 -12.94 4.11
CA ILE A 79 -8.07 -12.38 5.36
C ILE A 79 -9.16 -12.50 6.43
N SER A 80 -8.80 -13.08 7.57
CA SER A 80 -9.74 -13.31 8.69
C SER A 80 -9.75 -12.16 9.71
N ASP A 81 -10.84 -12.07 10.46
CA ASP A 81 -10.96 -11.13 11.59
C ASP A 81 -9.89 -11.39 12.67
N ALA A 82 -9.44 -12.63 12.82
CA ALA A 82 -8.38 -12.99 13.76
C ALA A 82 -7.02 -12.39 13.37
N GLU A 83 -6.71 -12.40 12.07
CA GLU A 83 -5.51 -11.75 11.53
C GLU A 83 -5.60 -10.23 11.69
N ALA A 84 -6.76 -9.63 11.39
CA ALA A 84 -6.99 -8.20 11.60
C ALA A 84 -6.84 -7.82 13.09
N ALA A 85 -7.40 -8.61 14.00
CA ALA A 85 -7.29 -8.38 15.45
C ALA A 85 -5.84 -8.45 15.97
N ALA A 86 -5.01 -9.34 15.40
CA ALA A 86 -3.59 -9.41 15.73
C ALA A 86 -2.86 -8.12 15.34
N LEU A 87 -3.14 -7.59 14.14
CA LEU A 87 -2.57 -6.30 13.69
C LEU A 87 -3.09 -5.13 14.54
N VAL A 88 -4.36 -5.12 14.93
CA VAL A 88 -4.90 -4.09 15.83
C VAL A 88 -4.20 -4.12 17.20
N THR A 89 -3.89 -5.32 17.71
CA THR A 89 -3.13 -5.47 18.97
C THR A 89 -1.73 -4.85 18.85
N HIS A 90 -1.09 -4.98 17.69
CA HIS A 90 0.26 -4.47 17.45
C HIS A 90 0.29 -2.96 17.15
N LEU A 91 -0.60 -2.48 16.28
CA LEU A 91 -0.60 -1.11 15.75
C LEU A 91 -1.54 -0.15 16.49
N GLY A 92 -2.47 -0.68 17.27
CA GLY A 92 -3.67 0.03 17.71
C GLY A 92 -4.68 0.23 16.56
N GLU A 93 -5.93 0.57 16.90
CA GLU A 93 -6.99 0.77 15.90
C GLU A 93 -6.64 1.85 14.86
N PRO A 94 -6.13 3.05 15.24
CA PRO A 94 -5.77 4.07 14.25
C PRO A 94 -4.65 3.61 13.32
N GLY A 95 -3.66 2.89 13.86
CA GLY A 95 -2.55 2.35 13.09
C GLY A 95 -3.00 1.27 12.11
N PHE A 96 -3.92 0.38 12.51
CA PHE A 96 -4.50 -0.63 11.62
C PHE A 96 -5.29 0.00 10.46
N VAL A 97 -6.07 1.06 10.73
CA VAL A 97 -6.79 1.79 9.68
C VAL A 97 -5.80 2.45 8.71
N ALA A 98 -4.78 3.14 9.22
CA ALA A 98 -3.74 3.75 8.39
C ALA A 98 -3.00 2.70 7.55
N PHE A 99 -2.59 1.59 8.16
CA PHE A 99 -1.96 0.45 7.50
C PHE A 99 -2.83 -0.10 6.36
N SER A 100 -4.13 -0.30 6.60
CA SER A 100 -5.07 -0.82 5.61
C SER A 100 -5.19 0.12 4.40
N VAL A 101 -5.29 1.44 4.66
CA VAL A 101 -5.33 2.47 3.61
C VAL A 101 -4.03 2.51 2.83
N VAL A 102 -2.88 2.54 3.50
CA VAL A 102 -1.55 2.57 2.85
C VAL A 102 -1.33 1.34 1.97
N THR A 103 -1.74 0.16 2.45
CA THR A 103 -1.64 -1.09 1.68
C THR A 103 -2.51 -1.04 0.42
N ALA A 104 -3.75 -0.55 0.52
CA ALA A 104 -4.64 -0.40 -0.63
C ALA A 104 -4.14 0.66 -1.64
N LEU A 105 -3.58 1.77 -1.15
CA LEU A 105 -2.95 2.78 -2.00
C LEU A 105 -1.72 2.23 -2.72
N ALA A 106 -0.89 1.44 -2.04
CA ALA A 106 0.25 0.78 -2.66
C ALA A 106 -0.19 -0.16 -3.80
N ASP A 107 -1.26 -0.94 -3.60
CA ASP A 107 -1.82 -1.81 -4.65
C ASP A 107 -2.29 -0.99 -5.86
N ALA A 108 -3.08 0.06 -5.61
CA ALA A 108 -3.58 0.95 -6.66
C ALA A 108 -2.43 1.62 -7.44
N GLU A 109 -1.37 2.04 -6.76
CA GLU A 109 -0.18 2.63 -7.39
C GLU A 109 0.61 1.63 -8.23
N CYS A 110 0.78 0.40 -7.75
CA CYS A 110 1.44 -0.65 -8.54
C CYS A 110 0.64 -0.94 -9.81
N ARG A 111 -0.68 -1.07 -9.70
CA ARG A 111 -1.56 -1.25 -10.88
C ARG A 111 -1.47 -0.07 -11.84
N ALA A 112 -1.52 1.16 -11.34
CA ALA A 112 -1.39 2.34 -12.18
C ALA A 112 -0.02 2.46 -12.86
N ALA A 113 1.06 1.95 -12.24
CA ALA A 113 2.38 1.90 -12.85
C ALA A 113 2.52 0.81 -13.92
N LEU A 114 1.88 -0.34 -13.72
CA LEU A 114 1.93 -1.48 -14.63
C LEU A 114 0.97 -1.37 -15.81
N VAL A 115 -0.07 -0.55 -15.67
CA VAL A 115 -1.00 -0.24 -16.74
C VAL A 115 -0.40 0.87 -17.61
N ASP A 116 -0.18 0.58 -18.89
CA ASP A 116 -0.01 1.62 -19.91
C ASP A 116 -1.36 2.34 -20.10
N LEU A 117 -1.62 3.35 -19.26
CA LEU A 117 -2.88 4.10 -19.26
C LEU A 117 -3.23 4.66 -20.66
N PRO A 118 -2.28 5.23 -21.43
CA PRO A 118 -2.48 5.52 -22.85
C PRO A 118 -2.87 4.32 -23.71
N GLY A 119 -2.23 3.16 -23.51
CA GLY A 119 -2.50 1.91 -24.24
C GLY A 119 -3.90 1.32 -23.98
N LEU A 120 -4.49 1.55 -22.80
CA LEU A 120 -5.87 1.14 -22.50
C LEU A 120 -6.94 2.03 -23.12
N ALA A 121 -6.65 3.32 -23.34
CA ALA A 121 -7.60 4.25 -23.96
C ALA A 121 -7.81 4.01 -25.47
N GLY A 122 -6.95 3.17 -26.08
CA GLY A 122 -7.02 2.79 -27.49
C GLY A 122 -7.53 1.36 -27.76
N ALA A 123 -8.02 0.65 -26.73
CA ALA A 123 -8.55 -0.71 -26.82
C ALA A 123 -10.08 -0.74 -26.98
#